data_AF-A0A931F158-F1
#
_entry.id   AF-A0A931F158-F1
#
_cell.length_a   1.000
_cell.length_b   1.000
_cell.length_c   1.000
_cell.angle_alpha   90.00
_cell.angle_beta   90.00
_cell.angle_gamma   90.00
#
_symmetry.space_group_name_H-M   'P 1'
#
loop_
_entity.id
_entity.type
_entity.pdbx_description
1 polymer ?
#
loop_
_entity_poly.entity_id
_entity_poly.type
_entity_poly.pdbx_seq_one_letter_code
_entity_poly.pdbx_strand_id
1 'polypeptide(L)'
;MRIKLITSAALILMYAAASPAHAAADVVNYECTITATDEKQTVGLDIELTVPTDAEVGVEMTIGWRGSYVAGAELHAPAAGVEGDLNIYAYAGISGYPGLTSATGVAPAGLILPGQPIALPETIVELKTTADAADSGTVHAGAVNFGLTPQDPLIECEVLNSGTLTEYPLTVPGTGETPSPTPTPEPTEEPTEDPTEDPTEETTEPETTTTTTRTPEGGAATGGGGTAGPDGRALVATGLLVILAAAAGLGFRRPRRAS
;
A
#
# COMPACT_ATOMS: atom_id res chain seq x y z
N MET A 1 30.37 -58.50 30.36
CA MET A 1 29.41 -57.38 30.30
C MET A 1 29.36 -56.86 28.87
N ARG A 2 28.24 -57.02 28.17
CA ARG A 2 28.04 -56.53 26.79
C ARG A 2 26.98 -55.43 26.86
N ILE A 3 27.40 -54.18 26.64
CA ILE A 3 26.52 -53.00 26.66
C ILE A 3 25.98 -52.82 25.23
N LYS A 4 24.67 -52.94 25.06
CA LYS A 4 23.98 -52.68 23.79
C LYS A 4 23.71 -51.18 23.69
N LEU A 5 24.32 -50.51 22.72
CA LEU A 5 23.90 -49.16 22.29
C LEU A 5 22.57 -49.28 21.53
N ILE A 6 21.58 -48.51 21.95
CA ILE A 6 20.32 -48.31 21.24
C ILE A 6 20.43 -46.94 20.56
N THR A 7 20.50 -46.95 19.24
CA THR A 7 20.52 -45.75 18.39
C THR A 7 19.08 -45.28 18.18
N SER A 8 18.72 -44.16 18.80
CA SER A 8 17.44 -43.48 18.56
C SER A 8 17.53 -42.67 17.28
N ALA A 9 16.77 -43.06 16.25
CA ALA A 9 16.57 -42.26 15.05
C ALA A 9 15.57 -41.14 15.36
N ALA A 10 16.06 -39.90 15.43
CA ALA A 10 15.22 -38.71 15.53
C ALA A 10 14.74 -38.33 14.12
N LEU A 11 13.43 -38.43 13.90
CA LEU A 11 12.74 -37.99 12.69
C LEU A 11 12.61 -36.46 12.73
N ILE A 12 13.38 -35.76 11.88
CA ILE A 12 13.27 -34.30 11.73
C ILE A 12 12.13 -34.02 10.73
N LEU A 13 11.00 -33.56 11.25
CA LEU A 13 9.88 -33.06 10.46
C LEU A 13 10.23 -31.65 9.98
N MET A 14 10.60 -31.48 8.71
CA MET A 14 10.72 -30.16 8.08
C MET A 14 9.32 -29.60 7.85
N TYR A 15 8.88 -28.67 8.70
CA TYR A 15 7.78 -27.77 8.38
C TYR A 15 8.30 -26.75 7.36
N ALA A 16 7.86 -26.87 6.11
CA ALA A 16 8.00 -25.81 5.12
C ALA A 16 7.04 -24.67 5.49
N ALA A 17 7.53 -23.69 6.26
CA ALA A 17 6.81 -22.43 6.41
C ALA A 17 6.84 -21.73 5.05
N ALA A 18 5.67 -21.54 4.44
CA ALA A 18 5.53 -20.65 3.30
C ALA A 18 5.94 -19.25 3.77
N SER A 19 7.05 -18.74 3.26
CA SER A 19 7.46 -17.36 3.53
C SER A 19 6.34 -16.42 3.06
N PRO A 20 6.00 -15.37 3.83
CA PRO A 20 5.13 -14.32 3.32
C PRO A 20 5.75 -13.81 2.01
N ALA A 21 4.92 -13.61 0.99
CA ALA A 21 5.35 -13.09 -0.29
C ALA A 21 5.89 -11.67 -0.07
N HIS A 22 7.22 -11.52 0.04
CA HIS A 22 7.86 -10.21 0.04
C HIS A 22 7.65 -9.58 -1.32
N ALA A 23 6.92 -8.47 -1.32
CA ALA A 23 6.79 -7.59 -2.47
C ALA A 23 8.14 -6.95 -2.79
N ALA A 24 8.45 -6.81 -4.09
CA ALA A 24 9.59 -6.01 -4.50
C ALA A 24 9.40 -4.54 -4.07
N ALA A 25 10.48 -3.88 -3.65
CA ALA A 25 10.41 -2.46 -3.27
C ALA A 25 9.98 -1.59 -4.47
N ASP A 26 9.08 -0.64 -4.20
CA ASP A 26 8.55 0.30 -5.18
C ASP A 26 9.08 1.71 -4.93
N VAL A 27 9.44 2.44 -6.00
CA VAL A 27 9.95 3.81 -5.89
C VAL A 27 8.78 4.79 -5.81
N VAL A 28 8.60 5.39 -4.65
CA VAL A 28 7.57 6.39 -4.38
C VAL A 28 8.21 7.77 -4.26
N ASN A 29 7.71 8.72 -5.03
CA ASN A 29 8.17 10.10 -5.02
C ASN A 29 7.25 10.94 -4.15
N TYR A 30 7.86 11.76 -3.29
CA TYR A 30 7.17 12.62 -2.34
C TYR A 30 7.55 14.08 -2.56
N GLU A 31 6.61 14.98 -2.25
CA GLU A 31 6.88 16.37 -1.96
C GLU A 31 6.72 16.59 -0.46
N CYS A 32 7.83 16.83 0.22
CA CYS A 32 7.87 17.11 1.65
C CYS A 32 7.88 18.62 1.89
N THR A 33 6.92 19.12 2.67
CA THR A 33 6.83 20.52 3.10
C THR A 33 7.23 20.64 4.58
N ILE A 34 8.18 21.52 4.88
CA ILE A 34 8.62 21.81 6.25
C ILE A 34 7.73 22.91 6.83
N THR A 35 6.89 22.57 7.81
CA THR A 35 5.86 23.48 8.37
C THR A 35 6.44 24.77 8.95
N ALA A 36 7.66 24.72 9.50
CA ALA A 36 8.31 25.88 10.11
C ALA A 36 8.80 26.93 9.10
N THR A 37 9.06 26.53 7.85
CA THR A 37 9.72 27.38 6.84
C THR A 37 9.00 27.47 5.50
N ASP A 38 7.97 26.64 5.29
CA ASP A 38 7.31 26.39 4.00
C ASP A 38 8.28 25.93 2.89
N GLU A 39 9.48 25.46 3.25
CA GLU A 39 10.44 24.88 2.32
C GLU A 39 9.92 23.53 1.81
N LYS A 40 10.09 23.29 0.51
CA LYS A 40 9.69 22.06 -0.17
C LYS A 40 10.90 21.27 -0.63
N GLN A 41 10.90 19.97 -0.40
CA GLN A 41 11.91 19.03 -0.87
C GLN A 41 11.24 17.88 -1.62
N THR A 42 11.82 17.48 -2.75
CA THR A 42 11.40 16.27 -3.46
C THR A 42 12.22 15.09 -2.93
N VAL A 43 11.53 14.05 -2.47
CA VAL A 43 12.14 12.89 -1.81
C VAL A 43 11.74 11.63 -2.55
N GLY A 44 12.68 10.69 -2.71
CA GLY A 44 12.41 9.37 -3.30
C GLY A 44 12.61 8.28 -2.26
N LEU A 45 11.59 7.43 -2.06
CA LEU A 45 11.66 6.29 -1.15
C LEU A 45 11.43 4.98 -1.92
N ASP A 46 12.33 4.02 -1.75
CA ASP A 46 12.06 2.61 -2.03
C ASP A 46 11.21 2.05 -0.87
N ILE A 47 9.93 1.75 -1.14
CA ILE A 47 8.96 1.29 -0.15
C ILE A 47 8.62 -0.18 -0.38
N GLU A 48 8.75 -0.96 0.67
CA GLU A 48 8.30 -2.35 0.75
C GLU A 48 7.07 -2.43 1.66
N LEU A 49 5.99 -3.02 1.14
CA LEU A 49 4.75 -3.27 1.89
C LEU A 49 4.53 -4.78 2.04
N THR A 50 4.18 -5.22 3.25
CA THR A 50 3.79 -6.60 3.54
C THR A 50 2.32 -6.63 3.97
N VAL A 51 1.43 -7.09 3.07
CA VAL A 51 -0.01 -7.17 3.32
C VAL A 51 -0.35 -8.51 3.99
N PRO A 52 -1.18 -8.54 5.05
CA PRO A 52 -1.53 -9.77 5.73
C PRO A 52 -2.44 -10.65 4.85
N THR A 53 -2.26 -11.97 4.95
CA THR A 53 -3.06 -12.96 4.22
C THR A 53 -4.16 -13.60 5.08
N ASP A 54 -4.17 -13.28 6.37
CA ASP A 54 -5.00 -13.84 7.44
C ASP A 54 -5.87 -12.77 8.10
N ALA A 55 -6.25 -11.74 7.36
CA ALA A 55 -7.13 -10.69 7.86
C ALA A 55 -8.53 -11.25 8.18
N GLU A 56 -9.15 -10.74 9.25
CA GLU A 56 -10.48 -11.14 9.68
C GLU A 56 -11.38 -9.91 9.90
N VAL A 57 -12.69 -10.07 9.68
CA VAL A 57 -13.66 -8.99 9.93
C VAL A 57 -13.70 -8.66 11.43
N GLY A 58 -13.57 -7.37 11.75
CA GLY A 58 -13.60 -6.85 13.12
C GLY A 58 -12.32 -7.10 13.93
N VAL A 59 -11.26 -7.65 13.30
CA VAL A 59 -9.96 -7.88 13.93
C VAL A 59 -8.94 -6.88 13.36
N GLU A 60 -8.13 -6.29 14.24
CA GLU A 60 -7.04 -5.42 13.82
C GLU A 60 -6.02 -6.22 13.02
N MET A 61 -5.77 -5.80 11.78
CA MET A 61 -4.76 -6.36 10.90
C MET A 61 -3.55 -5.43 10.80
N THR A 62 -2.40 -6.01 10.48
CA THR A 62 -1.13 -5.28 10.39
C THR A 62 -0.57 -5.37 8.99
N ILE A 63 -0.32 -4.21 8.38
CA ILE A 63 0.44 -4.08 7.14
C ILE A 63 1.87 -3.64 7.53
N GLY A 64 2.87 -4.42 7.13
CA GLY A 64 4.26 -4.05 7.35
C GLY A 64 4.70 -2.97 6.36
N TRP A 65 5.34 -1.90 6.84
CA TRP A 65 5.95 -0.86 6.01
C TRP A 65 7.44 -0.79 6.28
N ARG A 66 8.23 -0.70 5.21
CA ARG A 66 9.67 -0.42 5.29
C ARG A 66 10.05 0.53 4.17
N GLY A 67 10.87 1.53 4.49
CA GLY A 67 11.35 2.51 3.52
C GLY A 67 12.87 2.62 3.55
N SER A 68 13.47 2.86 2.39
CA SER A 68 14.85 3.36 2.25
C SER A 68 14.89 4.51 1.25
N TYR A 69 15.81 5.45 1.41
CA TYR A 69 15.96 6.52 0.42
C TYR A 69 16.52 5.98 -0.89
N VAL A 70 15.98 6.51 -1.99
CA VAL A 70 16.66 6.47 -3.29
C VAL A 70 17.87 7.40 -3.22
N ALA A 71 19.02 6.91 -3.69
CA ALA A 71 20.28 7.65 -3.61
C ALA A 71 20.18 9.04 -4.28
N GLY A 72 20.52 10.09 -3.53
CA GLY A 72 20.46 11.48 -3.99
C GLY A 72 19.08 12.14 -3.92
N ALA A 73 18.08 11.46 -3.38
CA ALA A 73 16.73 11.96 -3.14
C ALA A 73 16.35 11.87 -1.65
N GLU A 74 17.33 12.05 -0.77
CA GLU A 74 17.16 12.01 0.68
C GLU A 74 16.38 13.23 1.19
N LEU A 75 15.59 13.04 2.26
CA LEU A 75 14.99 14.15 2.99
C LEU A 75 16.03 14.75 3.93
N HIS A 76 16.34 16.03 3.76
CA HIS A 76 17.25 16.75 4.64
C HIS A 76 16.51 17.57 5.69
N ALA A 77 16.99 17.52 6.93
CA ALA A 77 16.46 18.36 7.99
C ALA A 77 16.77 19.85 7.71
N PRO A 78 15.82 20.77 7.97
CA PRO A 78 16.08 22.20 7.84
C PRO A 78 17.15 22.68 8.82
N ALA A 79 17.70 23.87 8.57
CA ALA A 79 18.70 24.48 9.44
C ALA A 79 18.18 24.81 10.86
N ALA A 80 16.85 24.96 11.01
CA ALA A 80 16.20 25.22 12.29
C ALA A 80 14.73 24.75 12.28
N GLY A 81 14.16 24.55 13.47
CA GLY A 81 12.71 24.37 13.68
C GLY A 81 12.21 22.93 13.64
N VAL A 82 13.11 21.96 13.45
CA VAL A 82 12.80 20.52 13.38
C VAL A 82 13.85 19.71 14.15
N GLU A 83 14.30 20.24 15.30
CA GLU A 83 15.29 19.59 16.15
C GLU A 83 14.64 18.72 17.24
N GLY A 84 15.26 17.59 17.52
CA GLY A 84 14.88 16.70 18.62
C GLY A 84 14.59 15.28 18.17
N ASP A 85 13.97 14.51 19.08
CA ASP A 85 13.52 13.15 18.82
C ASP A 85 12.14 13.20 18.16
N LEU A 86 12.08 12.88 16.87
CA LEU A 86 10.84 12.85 16.10
C LEU A 86 10.37 11.44 15.85
N ASN A 87 9.07 11.31 15.62
CA ASN A 87 8.48 10.09 15.09
C ASN A 87 8.20 10.25 13.60
N ILE A 88 8.29 9.13 12.89
CA ILE A 88 7.74 8.96 11.55
C ILE A 88 6.34 8.37 11.67
N TYR A 89 5.40 8.96 10.95
CA TYR A 89 4.03 8.50 10.79
C TYR A 89 3.87 8.04 9.35
N ALA A 90 3.81 6.73 9.16
CA ALA A 90 3.65 6.13 7.84
C ALA A 90 2.19 5.76 7.62
N TYR A 91 1.73 5.94 6.38
CA TYR A 91 0.37 5.65 5.96
C TYR A 91 0.42 4.70 4.76
N ALA A 92 -0.54 3.77 4.71
CA ALA A 92 -0.87 3.03 3.51
C ALA A 92 -2.28 3.40 3.06
N GLY A 93 -2.47 3.64 1.77
CA GLY A 93 -3.77 3.85 1.17
C GLY A 93 -4.41 2.50 0.82
N ILE A 94 -5.73 2.42 0.96
CA ILE A 94 -6.51 1.23 0.62
C ILE A 94 -7.59 1.64 -0.38
N SER A 95 -7.57 1.01 -1.56
CA SER A 95 -8.47 1.27 -2.69
C SER A 95 -9.36 0.06 -2.94
N GLY A 96 -10.55 0.30 -3.52
CA GLY A 96 -11.47 -0.78 -3.90
C GLY A 96 -12.19 -1.46 -2.73
N TYR A 97 -11.87 -1.14 -1.48
CA TYR A 97 -12.47 -1.71 -0.28
C TYR A 97 -13.46 -0.72 0.38
N PRO A 98 -14.79 -0.93 0.27
CA PRO A 98 -15.77 -0.06 0.89
C PRO A 98 -15.62 0.03 2.41
N GLY A 99 -15.44 1.25 2.93
CA GLY A 99 -15.33 1.51 4.38
C GLY A 99 -13.92 1.34 4.96
N LEU A 100 -12.94 0.90 4.18
CA LEU A 100 -11.54 0.76 4.61
C LEU A 100 -10.63 1.56 3.68
N THR A 101 -10.12 2.70 4.13
CA THR A 101 -9.40 3.64 3.27
C THR A 101 -7.91 3.75 3.57
N SER A 102 -7.47 3.35 4.76
CA SER A 102 -6.07 3.50 5.14
C SER A 102 -5.65 2.60 6.31
N ALA A 103 -4.34 2.44 6.45
CA ALA A 103 -3.67 1.93 7.64
C ALA A 103 -2.59 2.91 8.09
N THR A 104 -2.34 2.99 9.39
CA THR A 104 -1.40 3.98 9.96
C THR A 104 -0.47 3.34 10.98
N GLY A 105 0.78 3.79 11.01
CA GLY A 105 1.77 3.30 11.95
C GLY A 105 2.76 4.38 12.35
N VAL A 106 3.47 4.13 13.45
CA VAL A 106 4.43 5.07 14.03
C VAL A 106 5.73 4.35 14.35
N ALA A 107 6.85 5.02 14.11
CA ALA A 107 8.17 4.58 14.54
C ALA A 107 9.03 5.77 14.95
N PRO A 108 10.10 5.57 15.74
CA PRO A 108 11.07 6.61 16.01
C PRO A 108 11.91 6.90 14.75
N ALA A 109 12.06 8.18 14.38
CA ALA A 109 13.04 8.61 13.37
C ALA A 109 14.43 8.89 13.99
N GLY A 110 14.49 8.99 15.32
CA GLY A 110 15.71 9.29 16.07
C GLY A 110 16.00 10.79 16.15
N LEU A 111 17.24 11.12 16.53
CA LEU A 111 17.68 12.50 16.70
C LEU A 111 17.91 13.17 15.34
N ILE A 112 17.18 14.25 15.09
CA ILE A 112 17.34 15.05 13.87
C ILE A 112 18.41 16.12 14.07
N LEU A 113 19.42 16.13 13.19
CA LEU A 113 20.49 17.13 13.17
C LEU A 113 20.31 18.08 11.98
N PRO A 114 20.44 19.41 12.17
CA PRO A 114 20.27 20.38 11.09
C PRO A 114 21.13 20.11 9.86
N GLY A 115 20.52 20.17 8.67
CA GLY A 115 21.16 19.96 7.37
C GLY A 115 21.57 18.52 7.05
N GLN A 116 21.39 17.58 7.98
CA GLN A 116 21.68 16.16 7.73
C GLN A 116 20.47 15.44 7.13
N PRO A 117 20.68 14.36 6.36
CA PRO A 117 19.61 13.43 6.02
C PRO A 117 18.90 12.94 7.29
N ILE A 118 17.58 12.95 7.26
CA ILE A 118 16.76 12.35 8.31
C ILE A 118 16.88 10.84 8.20
N ALA A 119 17.11 10.11 9.30
CA ALA A 119 17.17 8.64 9.23
C ALA A 119 15.76 8.04 9.14
N LEU A 120 15.59 7.02 8.30
CA LEU A 120 14.39 6.19 8.28
C LEU A 120 14.56 5.01 9.26
N PRO A 121 13.46 4.47 9.80
CA PRO A 121 13.53 3.26 10.63
C PRO A 121 14.14 2.09 9.88
N GLU A 122 15.11 1.42 10.50
CA GLU A 122 15.71 0.19 9.95
C GLU A 122 14.79 -1.04 10.11
N THR A 123 13.85 -0.95 11.05
CA THR A 123 12.84 -1.96 11.38
C THR A 123 11.54 -1.73 10.64
N ILE A 124 10.75 -2.80 10.46
CA ILE A 124 9.40 -2.71 9.89
C ILE A 124 8.51 -1.85 10.81
N VAL A 125 7.80 -0.89 10.23
CA VAL A 125 6.76 -0.10 10.88
C VAL A 125 5.44 -0.84 10.72
N GLU A 126 4.77 -1.14 11.84
CA GLU A 126 3.47 -1.82 11.83
C GLU A 126 2.34 -0.81 11.57
N LEU A 127 1.75 -0.86 10.38
CA LEU A 127 0.57 -0.07 10.05
C LEU A 127 -0.69 -0.82 10.46
N LYS A 128 -1.48 -0.24 11.35
CA LYS A 128 -2.71 -0.87 11.89
C LYS A 128 -3.95 -0.36 11.16
N THR A 129 -4.90 -1.28 10.95
CA THR A 129 -6.24 -0.98 10.45
C THR A 129 -7.22 -2.12 10.80
N THR A 130 -8.52 -1.87 10.70
CA THR A 130 -9.57 -2.87 11.01
C THR A 130 -10.66 -2.81 9.96
N ALA A 131 -11.00 -3.95 9.37
CA ALA A 131 -12.08 -4.06 8.40
C ALA A 131 -13.42 -4.37 9.10
N ASP A 132 -14.45 -3.57 8.83
CA ASP A 132 -15.78 -3.74 9.44
C ASP A 132 -16.71 -4.71 8.67
N ALA A 133 -16.31 -5.09 7.45
CA ALA A 133 -17.04 -6.02 6.60
C ALA A 133 -16.04 -6.87 5.80
N ALA A 134 -16.49 -7.98 5.22
CA ALA A 134 -15.68 -8.77 4.30
C ALA A 134 -15.72 -8.16 2.91
N ASP A 135 -14.55 -7.95 2.31
CA ASP A 135 -14.38 -7.47 0.94
C ASP A 135 -12.94 -7.69 0.46
N SER A 136 -12.64 -7.21 -0.74
CA SER A 136 -11.31 -7.19 -1.33
C SER A 136 -10.97 -5.79 -1.83
N GLY A 137 -9.68 -5.48 -1.87
CA GLY A 137 -9.17 -4.22 -2.37
C GLY A 137 -7.67 -4.30 -2.65
N THR A 138 -7.04 -3.14 -2.81
CA THR A 138 -5.60 -3.03 -2.98
C THR A 138 -4.99 -2.05 -2.00
N VAL A 139 -3.83 -2.39 -1.48
CA VAL A 139 -3.00 -1.56 -0.60
C VAL A 139 -1.89 -0.94 -1.44
N HIS A 140 -1.61 0.34 -1.22
CA HIS A 140 -0.51 1.05 -1.84
C HIS A 140 0.15 1.99 -0.82
N ALA A 141 1.35 2.47 -1.15
CA ALA A 141 2.05 3.43 -0.30
C ALA A 141 1.24 4.74 -0.17
N GLY A 142 1.16 5.27 1.05
CA GLY A 142 0.51 6.55 1.35
C GLY A 142 1.51 7.63 1.73
N ALA A 143 1.01 8.68 2.40
CA ALA A 143 1.81 9.76 2.94
C ALA A 143 2.84 9.27 3.98
N VAL A 144 3.87 10.08 4.23
CA VAL A 144 4.86 9.84 5.28
C VAL A 144 5.17 11.16 5.98
N ASN A 145 4.86 11.29 7.27
CA ASN A 145 4.99 12.54 7.99
C ASN A 145 5.98 12.41 9.14
N PHE A 146 6.64 13.51 9.51
CA PHE A 146 7.57 13.57 10.64
C PHE A 146 7.11 14.61 11.64
N GLY A 147 7.06 14.25 12.92
CA GLY A 147 6.64 15.19 13.96
C GLY A 147 6.54 14.57 15.34
N LEU A 148 6.05 15.37 16.28
CA LEU A 148 5.81 14.94 17.65
C LEU A 148 4.53 14.12 17.76
N THR A 149 3.50 14.48 16.97
CA THR A 149 2.20 13.80 16.92
C THR A 149 1.74 13.69 15.47
N PRO A 150 0.84 12.75 15.13
CA PRO A 150 0.34 12.63 13.75
C PRO A 150 -0.52 13.82 13.32
N GLN A 151 -1.07 14.59 14.26
CA GLN A 151 -1.89 15.79 13.98
C GLN A 151 -1.08 17.09 13.95
N ASP A 152 0.21 17.03 14.29
CA ASP A 152 1.13 18.17 14.31
C ASP A 152 2.44 17.78 13.61
N PRO A 153 2.40 17.53 12.29
CA PRO A 153 3.61 17.21 11.53
C PRO A 153 4.48 18.46 11.39
N LEU A 154 5.78 18.29 11.65
CA LEU A 154 6.80 19.30 11.38
C LEU A 154 7.30 19.21 9.94
N ILE A 155 7.21 18.02 9.34
CA ILE A 155 7.43 17.78 7.91
C ILE A 155 6.27 16.91 7.42
N GLU A 156 5.55 17.40 6.43
CA GLU A 156 4.45 16.71 5.77
C GLU A 156 4.89 16.25 4.39
N CYS A 157 4.86 14.94 4.09
CA CYS A 157 5.22 14.43 2.77
C CYS A 157 4.03 13.80 2.06
N GLU A 158 3.65 14.41 0.95
CA GLU A 158 2.57 13.94 0.08
C GLU A 158 3.13 13.17 -1.12
N VAL A 159 2.41 12.13 -1.55
CA VAL A 159 2.82 11.30 -2.70
C VAL A 159 2.58 12.06 -4.02
N LEU A 160 3.63 12.21 -4.83
CA LEU A 160 3.57 12.88 -6.14
C LEU A 160 3.10 11.96 -7.27
N ASN A 161 3.45 10.67 -7.23
CA ASN A 161 3.18 9.69 -8.29
C ASN A 161 2.07 8.71 -7.93
N SER A 162 0.99 9.19 -7.29
CA SER A 162 -0.12 8.36 -6.79
C SER A 162 -0.80 7.49 -7.86
N GLY A 163 -0.79 7.92 -9.13
CA GLY A 163 -1.39 7.18 -10.24
C GLY A 163 -0.55 6.01 -10.80
N THR A 164 0.67 5.81 -10.29
CA THR A 164 1.59 4.76 -10.78
C THR A 164 2.16 3.91 -9.65
N LEU A 165 1.54 3.93 -8.47
CA LEU A 165 1.99 3.15 -7.33
C LEU A 165 1.73 1.67 -7.56
N THR A 166 2.60 0.83 -6.99
CA THR A 166 2.37 -0.61 -6.92
C THR A 166 1.21 -0.91 -5.98
N GLU A 167 0.28 -1.72 -6.46
CA GLU A 167 -0.91 -2.15 -5.73
C GLU A 167 -0.78 -3.59 -5.27
N TYR A 168 -0.99 -3.83 -3.97
CA TYR A 168 -0.92 -5.13 -3.33
C TYR A 168 -2.30 -5.63 -2.96
N PRO A 169 -2.70 -6.85 -3.34
CA PRO A 169 -4.04 -7.35 -3.05
C PRO A 169 -4.25 -7.50 -1.53
N LEU A 170 -5.40 -7.03 -1.05
CA LEU A 170 -5.91 -7.27 0.30
C LEU A 170 -7.26 -7.98 0.18
N THR A 171 -7.45 -9.03 0.97
CA THR A 171 -8.72 -9.76 1.03
C THR A 171 -9.04 -10.09 2.47
N VAL A 172 -10.26 -9.76 2.88
CA VAL A 172 -10.81 -10.13 4.18
C VAL A 172 -11.99 -11.06 3.93
N PRO A 173 -11.84 -12.37 4.18
CA PRO A 173 -12.90 -13.34 3.92
C PRO A 173 -14.11 -13.12 4.82
N GLY A 174 -15.29 -13.45 4.30
CA GLY A 174 -16.52 -13.51 5.09
C GLY A 174 -16.49 -14.66 6.09
N THR A 175 -17.23 -14.51 7.19
CA THR A 175 -17.47 -15.62 8.13
C THR A 175 -18.19 -16.76 7.39
N GLY A 176 -17.45 -17.82 7.05
CA GLY A 176 -18.00 -19.03 6.41
C GLY A 176 -17.34 -19.43 5.09
N GLU A 177 -16.49 -18.59 4.50
CA GLU A 177 -15.70 -18.96 3.32
C GLU A 177 -14.38 -19.59 3.78
N THR A 178 -14.39 -20.92 3.95
CA THR A 178 -13.14 -21.68 4.00
C THR A 178 -12.48 -21.56 2.63
N PRO A 179 -11.19 -21.20 2.52
CA PRO A 179 -10.52 -21.18 1.22
C PRO A 179 -10.62 -22.56 0.58
N SER A 180 -11.30 -22.65 -0.56
CA SER A 180 -11.32 -23.86 -1.37
C SER A 180 -9.89 -24.11 -1.83
N PRO A 181 -9.32 -25.33 -1.65
CA PRO A 181 -7.96 -25.60 -2.08
C PRO A 181 -7.84 -25.34 -3.58
N THR A 182 -6.86 -24.53 -3.97
CA THR A 182 -6.48 -24.31 -5.36
C THR A 182 -6.28 -25.67 -6.05
N PRO A 183 -6.84 -25.90 -7.25
CA PRO A 183 -6.60 -27.15 -7.96
C PRO A 183 -5.10 -27.28 -8.24
N THR A 184 -4.50 -28.34 -7.71
CA THR A 184 -3.13 -28.75 -8.06
C THR A 184 -3.10 -28.96 -9.58
N PRO A 185 -2.19 -28.31 -10.33
CA PRO A 185 -2.07 -28.57 -11.75
C PRO A 185 -1.71 -30.05 -11.94
N GLU A 186 -2.56 -30.75 -12.67
CA GLU A 186 -2.34 -32.14 -13.08
C GLU A 186 -1.05 -32.17 -13.92
N PRO A 187 -0.11 -33.09 -13.64
CA PRO A 187 1.15 -33.15 -14.38
C PRO A 187 0.83 -33.42 -15.86
N THR A 188 1.17 -32.45 -16.70
CA THR A 188 1.17 -32.63 -18.15
C THR A 188 2.27 -33.64 -18.47
N GLU A 189 1.88 -34.83 -18.94
CA GLU A 189 2.82 -35.83 -19.41
C GLU A 189 3.65 -35.25 -20.57
N GLU A 190 4.97 -35.20 -20.40
CA GLU A 190 5.90 -34.89 -21.49
C GLU A 190 5.77 -35.98 -22.57
N PRO A 191 5.55 -35.63 -23.85
CA PRO A 191 5.62 -36.60 -24.91
C PRO A 191 7.07 -37.05 -25.07
N THR A 192 7.31 -38.35 -24.88
CA THR A 192 8.57 -39.02 -25.22
C THR A 192 8.79 -38.92 -26.74
N GLU A 193 9.79 -38.17 -27.17
CA GLU A 193 10.24 -38.13 -28.57
C GLU A 193 11.02 -39.42 -28.89
N ASP A 194 10.46 -40.23 -29.80
CA ASP A 194 11.16 -41.34 -30.47
C ASP A 194 12.01 -40.79 -31.62
N PRO A 195 13.28 -41.19 -31.79
CA PRO A 195 14.10 -40.76 -32.92
C PRO A 195 13.77 -41.65 -34.14
N THR A 196 13.12 -41.10 -35.16
CA THR A 196 12.97 -41.78 -36.45
C THR A 196 13.70 -41.01 -37.55
N GLU A 197 14.53 -41.77 -38.27
CA GLU A 197 15.48 -41.38 -39.30
C GLU A 197 14.83 -40.71 -40.53
N ASP A 198 15.50 -39.69 -41.05
CA ASP A 198 15.42 -39.24 -42.46
C ASP A 198 16.36 -40.12 -43.33
N PRO A 199 16.30 -40.15 -44.68
CA PRO A 199 15.40 -39.39 -45.57
C PRO A 199 14.82 -40.22 -46.74
N THR A 200 13.73 -39.75 -47.38
CA THR A 200 13.52 -39.98 -48.82
C THR A 200 12.68 -38.85 -49.40
N GLU A 201 13.27 -38.16 -50.37
CA GLU A 201 12.65 -37.16 -51.24
C GLU A 201 11.49 -37.78 -52.05
N GLU A 202 10.31 -37.17 -52.02
CA GLU A 202 9.45 -37.13 -53.21
C GLU A 202 8.49 -35.92 -53.21
N THR A 203 8.67 -35.10 -54.24
CA THR A 203 7.84 -34.00 -54.74
C THR A 203 6.35 -34.33 -54.80
N THR A 204 5.46 -33.42 -54.35
CA THR A 204 4.15 -33.09 -54.99
C THR A 204 3.58 -31.77 -54.42
N GLU A 205 2.86 -31.05 -55.30
CA GLU A 205 2.24 -29.71 -55.32
C GLU A 205 1.42 -29.20 -54.10
N PRO A 206 1.11 -27.87 -54.08
CA PRO A 206 0.56 -27.19 -52.90
C PRO A 206 -0.97 -27.25 -52.82
N GLU A 207 -1.49 -27.78 -51.71
CA GLU A 207 -2.90 -27.62 -51.34
C GLU A 207 -3.12 -26.47 -50.35
N THR A 208 -4.03 -25.60 -50.76
CA THR A 208 -4.49 -24.41 -50.06
C THR A 208 -5.40 -24.82 -48.91
N THR A 209 -5.01 -24.55 -47.66
CA THR A 209 -5.94 -24.60 -46.52
C THR A 209 -5.93 -23.27 -45.76
N THR A 210 -7.00 -22.53 -46.00
CA THR A 210 -7.38 -21.31 -45.28
C THR A 210 -7.68 -21.66 -43.82
N THR A 211 -6.79 -21.26 -42.91
CA THR A 211 -7.10 -21.26 -41.47
C THR A 211 -7.63 -19.88 -41.11
N THR A 212 -8.93 -19.80 -40.91
CA THR A 212 -9.67 -18.63 -40.44
C THR A 212 -9.37 -18.40 -38.96
N THR A 213 -8.50 -17.44 -38.65
CA THR A 213 -8.36 -16.91 -37.29
C THR A 213 -9.59 -16.07 -36.94
N ARG A 214 -10.47 -16.57 -36.07
CA ARG A 214 -11.51 -15.75 -35.45
C ARG A 214 -10.90 -14.90 -34.34
N THR A 215 -10.88 -13.59 -34.57
CA THR A 215 -10.70 -12.57 -33.53
C THR A 215 -11.95 -12.55 -32.64
N PRO A 216 -11.86 -12.65 -31.31
CA PRO A 216 -12.98 -12.31 -30.45
C PRO A 216 -13.17 -10.78 -30.44
N GLU A 217 -14.25 -10.31 -31.06
CA GLU A 217 -14.83 -9.00 -30.79
C GLU A 217 -15.44 -8.99 -29.39
N GLY A 218 -14.91 -8.13 -28.53
CA GLY A 218 -15.38 -7.95 -27.16
C GLY A 218 -15.09 -6.54 -26.66
N GLY A 219 -15.49 -5.53 -27.43
CA GLY A 219 -15.55 -4.16 -26.95
C GLY A 219 -16.75 -3.98 -26.03
N ALA A 220 -16.49 -3.65 -24.76
CA ALA A 220 -17.48 -3.06 -23.87
C ALA A 220 -17.07 -1.61 -23.59
N ALA A 221 -17.43 -0.73 -24.52
CA ALA A 221 -17.68 0.67 -24.19
C ALA A 221 -19.17 0.77 -23.80
N THR A 222 -19.45 1.27 -22.60
CA THR A 222 -20.43 2.33 -22.28
C THR A 222 -20.81 2.29 -20.80
N GLY A 223 -20.80 3.44 -20.14
CA GLY A 223 -21.55 3.60 -18.89
C GLY A 223 -21.14 4.78 -18.03
N GLY A 224 -21.32 6.01 -18.52
CA GLY A 224 -21.27 7.19 -17.64
C GLY A 224 -22.53 7.32 -16.79
N GLY A 225 -22.37 7.93 -15.62
CA GLY A 225 -23.40 8.78 -15.00
C GLY A 225 -24.26 8.17 -13.91
N GLY A 226 -24.17 8.78 -12.72
CA GLY A 226 -25.14 8.68 -11.63
C GLY A 226 -24.49 8.15 -10.34
N THR A 227 -24.62 8.73 -9.16
CA THR A 227 -25.53 9.78 -8.66
C THR A 227 -24.84 10.45 -7.47
N ALA A 228 -24.79 11.79 -7.45
CA ALA A 228 -24.53 12.51 -6.22
C ALA A 228 -25.66 12.17 -5.24
N GLY A 229 -25.31 11.46 -4.17
CA GLY A 229 -26.25 11.09 -3.11
C GLY A 229 -26.86 12.32 -2.43
N PRO A 230 -28.02 12.17 -1.78
CA PRO A 230 -28.82 13.27 -1.23
C PRO A 230 -28.16 14.08 -0.10
N ASP A 231 -26.94 13.74 0.34
CA ASP A 231 -26.31 14.32 1.53
C ASP A 231 -25.30 15.45 1.25
N GLY A 232 -25.05 15.78 -0.01
CA GLY A 232 -24.14 16.90 -0.37
C GLY A 232 -24.66 18.29 0.03
N ARG A 233 -25.97 18.42 0.32
CA ARG A 233 -26.57 19.70 0.74
C ARG A 233 -26.57 19.93 2.25
N ALA A 234 -26.36 18.89 3.06
CA ALA A 234 -26.31 19.02 4.51
C ALA A 234 -25.02 19.71 4.96
N LEU A 235 -23.86 19.37 4.35
CA LEU A 235 -22.57 19.93 4.76
C LEU A 235 -22.42 21.43 4.43
N VAL A 236 -22.97 21.89 3.31
CA VAL A 236 -22.94 23.33 2.93
C VAL A 236 -23.80 24.18 3.87
N ALA A 237 -24.91 23.64 4.41
CA ALA A 237 -25.80 24.39 5.28
C ALA A 237 -25.20 24.63 6.69
N THR A 238 -24.44 23.67 7.25
CA THR A 238 -23.77 23.84 8.55
C THR A 238 -22.63 24.86 8.50
N GLY A 239 -21.86 24.92 7.41
CA GLY A 239 -20.78 25.89 7.26
C GLY A 239 -21.24 27.36 7.26
N LEU A 240 -22.40 27.64 6.65
CA LEU A 240 -22.95 29.00 6.56
C LEU A 240 -23.41 29.56 7.93
N LEU A 241 -23.89 28.69 8.83
CA LEU A 241 -24.37 29.11 10.16
C LEU A 241 -23.25 29.59 11.09
N VAL A 242 -22.05 29.00 10.97
CA VAL A 242 -20.89 29.39 11.80
C VAL A 242 -20.35 30.77 11.39
N ILE A 243 -20.33 31.08 10.10
CA ILE A 243 -19.84 32.38 9.60
C ILE A 243 -20.76 33.54 10.00
N LEU A 244 -22.08 33.34 9.99
CA LEU A 244 -23.04 34.37 10.42
C LEU A 244 -22.97 34.66 11.92
N ALA A 245 -22.70 33.65 12.76
CA ALA A 245 -22.54 33.84 14.20
C ALA A 245 -21.30 34.68 14.55
N ALA A 246 -20.19 34.48 13.83
CA ALA A 246 -18.95 35.24 14.02
C ALA A 246 -19.11 36.73 13.64
N ALA A 247 -19.87 37.03 12.57
CA ALA A 247 -20.11 38.40 12.12
C ALA A 247 -20.98 39.22 13.11
N ALA A 248 -21.96 38.57 13.76
CA ALA A 248 -22.82 39.24 14.74
C ALA A 248 -22.04 39.65 16.01
N GLY A 249 -21.08 38.83 16.47
CA GLY A 249 -20.26 39.14 17.65
C GLY A 249 -19.36 40.37 17.48
N LEU A 250 -18.91 40.67 16.26
CA LEU A 250 -18.03 41.81 15.97
C LEU A 250 -18.79 43.16 15.92
N GLY A 251 -20.09 43.14 15.60
CA GLY A 251 -20.92 44.35 15.52
C GLY A 251 -21.26 44.98 16.87
N PHE A 252 -21.29 44.19 17.95
CA PHE A 252 -21.61 44.66 19.30
C PHE A 252 -20.43 45.28 20.07
N ARG A 253 -19.20 45.20 19.53
CA ARG A 253 -18.01 45.85 20.10
C ARG A 253 -17.70 47.20 19.46
N ARG A 254 -18.71 48.01 19.13
CA ARG A 254 -18.48 49.43 18.79
C ARG A 254 -18.23 50.22 20.09
N PRO A 255 -17.01 50.76 20.32
CA PRO A 255 -16.77 51.63 21.45
C PRO A 255 -17.59 52.92 21.27
N ARG A 256 -18.41 53.25 22.26
CA ARG A 256 -19.02 54.58 22.37
C ARG A 256 -17.89 55.60 22.48
N ARG A 257 -17.74 56.46 21.47
CA ARG A 257 -16.95 57.70 21.59
C ARG A 257 -17.60 58.55 22.67
N ALA A 258 -16.89 58.76 23.78
CA ALA A 258 -17.24 59.78 24.76
C ALA A 258 -16.79 61.14 24.22
N SER A 259 -17.72 62.11 24.23
CA SER A 259 -17.45 63.54 24.14
C SER A 259 -17.21 64.11 25.53
#